data_AF-A0A4R2BKK7-F1
#
_entry.id   AF-A0A4R2BKK7-F1
#
_cell.length_a   1.000
_cell.length_b   1.000
_cell.length_c   1.000
_cell.angle_alpha   90.00
_cell.angle_beta   90.00
_cell.angle_gamma   90.00
#
_symmetry.space_group_name_H-M   'P 1'
#
loop_
_entity.id
_entity.type
_entity.pdbx_description
1 polymer ?
#
loop_
_entity_poly.entity_id
_entity_poly.type
_entity_poly.pdbx_seq_one_letter_code
_entity_poly.pdbx_strand_id
1 'polypeptide(L)' 'MKVKVAHVGDQVVSMHGIKGVVEKVKENSVIIEILENFSDREFLNNRTVIAHKNYVIL' A
#
# COMPACT_ATOMS: atom_id res chain seq x y z
N MET A 1 13.92 14.74 5.45
CA MET A 1 12.79 14.07 6.15
C MET A 1 12.87 12.59 5.83
N LYS A 2 13.03 11.70 6.83
CA LYS A 2 13.02 10.25 6.59
C LYS A 2 11.60 9.83 6.23
N VAL A 3 11.40 9.30 5.03
CA VAL A 3 10.14 8.64 4.67
C VAL A 3 10.00 7.44 5.59
N LYS A 4 8.91 7.36 6.37
CA LYS A 4 8.63 6.16 7.16
C LYS A 4 8.30 5.04 6.17
N VAL A 5 9.13 4.01 6.14
CA VAL A 5 8.93 2.82 5.31
C VAL A 5 8.11 1.83 6.13
N ALA A 6 7.01 1.35 5.55
CA ALA A 6 6.18 0.30 6.13
C ALA A 6 6.92 -1.04 6.14
N HIS A 7 6.63 -1.87 7.12
CA HIS A 7 7.13 -3.24 7.24
C HIS A 7 6.06 -4.24 6.79
N VAL A 8 6.48 -5.48 6.56
CA VAL A 8 5.54 -6.57 6.26
C VAL A 8 4.57 -6.72 7.44
N GLY A 9 3.27 -6.76 7.15
CA GLY A 9 2.19 -6.81 8.14
C GLY A 9 1.62 -5.44 8.53
N ASP A 10 2.27 -4.32 8.17
CA ASP A 10 1.72 -2.99 8.43
C ASP A 10 0.49 -2.73 7.56
N GLN A 11 -0.50 -2.05 8.14
CA GLN A 11 -1.63 -1.52 7.38
C GLN A 11 -1.27 -0.16 6.79
N VAL A 12 -1.51 0.00 5.49
CA VAL A 12 -1.26 1.24 4.77
C VAL A 12 -2.47 1.67 3.97
N VAL A 13 -2.64 2.99 3.85
CA VAL A 13 -3.65 3.61 3.00
C VAL A 13 -2.95 4.40 1.90
N SER A 14 -3.23 4.05 0.65
CA SER A 14 -2.80 4.83 -0.51
C SER A 14 -3.53 6.16 -0.56
N MET A 15 -2.85 7.20 -1.07
CA MET A 15 -3.49 8.48 -1.41
C MET A 15 -4.64 8.34 -2.42
N HIS A 16 -4.75 7.20 -3.10
CA HIS A 16 -5.85 6.88 -4.02
C HIS A 16 -7.01 6.13 -3.36
N GLY A 17 -7.10 6.06 -2.03
CA GLY A 17 -8.22 5.41 -1.34
C GLY A 17 -8.17 3.87 -1.35
N ILE A 18 -6.98 3.29 -1.45
CA ILE A 18 -6.78 1.83 -1.35
C ILE A 18 -6.17 1.54 0.00
N LYS A 19 -6.86 0.74 0.82
CA LYS A 19 -6.36 0.31 2.12
C LYS A 19 -5.99 -1.17 2.04
N GLY A 20 -4.84 -1.51 2.59
CA GLY A 20 -4.36 -2.87 2.57
C GLY A 20 -3.23 -3.15 3.54
N VAL A 21 -2.78 -4.39 3.54
CA VAL A 21 -1.67 -4.89 4.38
C VAL A 21 -0.44 -5.07 3.52
N VAL A 22 0.71 -4.63 3.99
CA VAL A 22 1.98 -4.83 3.29
C VAL A 22 2.38 -6.30 3.31
N GLU A 23 2.43 -6.91 2.13
CA GLU A 23 2.95 -8.26 1.95
C GLU A 23 4.47 -8.23 1.71
N LYS A 24 4.94 -7.23 0.96
CA LYS A 24 6.36 -7.14 0.58
C LYS A 24 6.83 -5.70 0.45
N VAL A 25 8.01 -5.43 0.98
CA VAL A 25 8.70 -4.14 0.86
C VAL A 25 9.77 -4.24 -0.21
N LYS A 26 9.81 -3.26 -1.11
CA LYS A 26 10.87 -3.06 -2.12
C LYS A 26 11.59 -1.75 -1.82
N GLU A 27 12.65 -1.46 -2.56
CA GLU A 27 13.47 -0.25 -2.38
C GLU A 27 12.68 1.06 -2.55
N ASN A 28 11.71 1.07 -3.48
CA ASN A 28 10.96 2.29 -3.85
C ASN A 28 9.44 2.15 -3.64
N SER A 29 8.96 0.97 -3.25
CA SER A 29 7.54 0.66 -3.18
C SER A 29 7.23 -0.48 -2.23
N VAL A 30 5.94 -0.63 -1.92
CA VAL A 30 5.39 -1.77 -1.19
C VAL A 30 4.36 -2.47 -2.06
N ILE A 31 4.30 -3.79 -1.94
CA ILE A 31 3.21 -4.61 -2.45
C ILE A 31 2.25 -4.82 -1.28
N ILE A 32 0.98 -4.49 -1.51
CA ILE A 32 -0.07 -4.68 -0.51
C ILE A 32 -1.13 -5.65 -1.02
N GLU A 33 -1.71 -6.39 -0.09
CA GLU A 33 -2.99 -7.06 -0.27
C GLU A 33 -4.11 -6.07 0.12
N ILE A 34 -5.04 -5.86 -0.80
CA ILE A 34 -6.11 -4.89 -0.70
C ILE A 34 -7.18 -5.46 0.23
N LEU A 35 -7.46 -4.75 1.32
CA LEU A 35 -8.55 -5.03 2.23
C LEU A 35 -9.80 -4.26 1.83
N GLU A 36 -9.64 -2.97 1.52
CA GLU A 36 -10.72 -2.09 1.14
C GLU A 36 -10.28 -1.23 -0.04
N ASN A 37 -11.14 -1.17 -1.06
CA ASN A 37 -10.89 -0.39 -2.26
C ASN A 37 -12.00 0.66 -2.40
N PHE A 38 -11.68 1.90 -2.05
CA PHE A 38 -12.57 3.06 -2.24
C PHE A 38 -12.30 3.77 -3.57
N SER A 39 -11.51 3.14 -4.45
CA SER A 39 -11.22 3.67 -5.78
C SER A 39 -12.02 2.92 -6.84
N ASP A 40 -12.32 3.59 -7.96
CA ASP A 40 -13.03 3.00 -9.09
C ASP A 40 -12.17 2.03 -9.93
N ARG A 41 -11.07 1.51 -9.37
CA ARG A 41 -10.11 0.65 -10.08
C ARG A 41 -10.31 -0.80 -9.68
N GLU A 42 -10.28 -1.70 -10.67
CA GLU A 42 -10.24 -3.13 -10.43
C GLU A 42 -8.80 -3.62 -10.29
N PHE A 43 -8.55 -4.50 -9.31
CA PHE A 43 -7.23 -5.04 -9.03
C PHE A 43 -7.23 -6.56 -9.20
N LEU A 44 -6.31 -7.05 -10.02
CA LEU A 44 -6.13 -8.49 -10.20
C LEU A 44 -5.53 -9.10 -8.93
N ASN A 45 -6.13 -10.19 -8.44
CA ASN A 45 -5.72 -10.89 -7.21
C ASN A 45 -5.72 -10.03 -5.94
N ASN A 46 -6.51 -8.94 -5.89
CA ASN A 46 -6.56 -8.02 -4.75
C ASN A 46 -5.19 -7.52 -4.31
N ARG A 47 -4.25 -7.32 -5.25
CA ARG A 47 -2.90 -6.85 -4.95
C ARG A 47 -2.58 -5.59 -5.74
N THR A 48 -1.83 -4.69 -5.13
CA THR A 48 -1.35 -3.49 -5.81
C THR A 48 0.03 -3.07 -5.30
N VAL A 49 0.70 -2.24 -6.09
CA VAL A 49 2.02 -1.69 -5.78
C VAL A 49 1.88 -0.20 -5.50
N ILE A 50 2.37 0.25 -4.35
CA ILE A 50 2.31 1.66 -3.95
C ILE A 50 3.71 2.16 -3.64
N ALA A 51 4.09 3.31 -4.19
CA ALA A 51 5.38 3.94 -3.90
C ALA A 51 5.43 4.46 -2.45
N HIS A 52 6.61 4.47 -1.82
CA HIS A 52 6.80 4.97 -0.44
C HIS A 52 6.29 6.40 -0.21
N LYS A 53 6.24 7.21 -1.27
CA LYS A 53 5.72 8.59 -1.24
C LYS A 53 4.19 8.70 -1.31
N ASN A 54 3.48 7.62 -1.63
CA ASN A 54 2.05 7.62 -2.00
C ASN A 54 1.17 6.81 -1.03
N TYR A 55 1.65 6.53 0.19
CA TYR A 55 0.84 5.91 1.24
C TYR A 55 1.11 6.52 2.62
N VAL A 56 0.19 6.26 3.54
CA VAL A 56 0.32 6.54 4.97
C VAL A 56 0.23 5.22 5.73
N ILE A 57 1.11 5.02 6.71
CA ILE A 57 1.09 3.88 7.64
C ILE A 57 0.11 4.21 8.76
N LEU A 58 -0.80 3.27 9.08
CA LEU A 58 -1.76 3.40 10.18
C LEU A 58 -1.16 3.01 11.53
#